data_AF-A0A2I2G3A4-F1
#
_entry.id   AF-A0A2I2G3A4-F1
#
_cell.length_a   1.000
_cell.length_b   1.000
_cell.length_c   1.000
_cell.angle_alpha   90.00
_cell.angle_beta   90.00
_cell.angle_gamma   90.00
#
_symmetry.space_group_name_H-M   'P 1'
#
loop_
_entity.id
_entity.type
_entity.pdbx_description
1 polymer ?
#
loop_
_entity_poly.entity_id
_entity_poly.type
_entity_poly.pdbx_seq_one_letter_code
_entity_poly.pdbx_strand_id
1 'polypeptide(L)'
;MAANDSLPLFVAQETLCTYPISTVYNSCPRYLYYALLFVSCATRWRGWLADVFLGTAATYAGTAAIQAFILVASRHRIPGATTVSVPRVPNNTDLTDDFPSIVTDETQIPLRPFAQDLDGDAVLAIVVTGYLVFLPMQCWSRSLQYKRSKYAVIFLWNLMMLAGTICALVYWPVLERTPTQYMFCNPLFPPADKISSDGWQPKLWTSTWNDTVWGLFGNDSRLQELESVCFYPCFNTSQILRQATSLEASVAVDGLSDTSQRGLWSKVIYSKSYIYALIAISVGLNFALMTFQVLAYPSRIPSLHASVIWTERKSIYSGIKEDLRQSLIEVRRVLSRSGTRSRLAKIRHVWRLFSPQFLRHWIFPVIDVVYLIAFGLSVVASPFTAIAFVVWIEWYIRNDGPPQENVQQVGQWSPLVALGLVLISAGILRLRYQLASMDELDHEIIKTRSKLDKLEGLKRAQSAKHPRPQDGAV
;
A
#
# COMPACT_ATOMS: atom_id res chain seq x y z
N MET A 1 59.91 25.85 -16.03
CA MET A 1 58.83 25.90 -17.04
C MET A 1 58.46 24.47 -17.39
N ALA A 2 57.62 23.86 -16.56
CA ALA A 2 56.90 22.63 -16.85
C ALA A 2 55.42 23.04 -16.85
N ALA A 3 54.67 22.64 -17.87
CA ALA A 3 53.28 23.02 -18.04
C ALA A 3 52.46 22.54 -16.82
N ASN A 4 51.86 23.48 -16.10
CA ASN A 4 50.83 23.20 -15.11
C ASN A 4 49.68 22.47 -15.79
N ASP A 5 49.34 21.28 -15.31
CA ASP A 5 48.07 20.62 -15.60
C ASP A 5 46.95 21.52 -15.10
N SER A 6 46.33 22.26 -16.02
CA SER A 6 45.23 23.17 -15.74
C SER A 6 44.01 22.39 -15.27
N LEU A 7 43.58 22.60 -14.02
CA LEU A 7 42.28 22.15 -13.51
C LEU A 7 41.17 22.49 -14.54
N PRO A 8 40.20 21.59 -14.77
CA PRO A 8 39.10 21.85 -15.68
C PRO A 8 38.27 23.04 -15.19
N LEU A 9 37.55 23.71 -16.10
CA LEU A 9 36.70 24.86 -15.74
C LEU A 9 35.61 24.48 -14.72
N PHE A 10 35.03 23.29 -14.90
CA PHE A 10 34.08 22.68 -13.99
C PHE A 10 34.15 21.16 -14.13
N VAL A 11 33.65 20.45 -13.12
CA VAL A 11 33.53 18.99 -13.11
C VAL A 11 32.07 18.57 -13.08
N ALA A 12 31.75 17.46 -13.72
CA ALA A 12 30.43 16.84 -13.65
C ALA A 12 30.50 15.63 -12.72
N GLN A 13 29.56 15.55 -11.78
CA GLN A 13 29.46 14.47 -10.80
C GLN A 13 28.03 13.95 -10.76
N GLU A 14 27.88 12.64 -10.55
CA GLU A 14 26.57 12.03 -10.34
C GLU A 14 25.94 12.50 -9.01
N THR A 15 24.66 12.85 -9.06
CA THR A 15 23.88 13.29 -7.90
C THR A 15 22.57 12.53 -7.82
N LEU A 16 22.03 12.42 -6.61
CA LEU A 16 20.69 11.91 -6.36
C LEU A 16 19.82 13.07 -5.88
N CYS A 17 18.81 13.41 -6.68
CA CYS A 17 17.83 14.43 -6.34
C CYS A 17 16.54 13.79 -5.90
N THR A 18 16.21 13.95 -4.63
CA THR A 18 15.10 13.26 -3.98
C THR A 18 14.26 14.24 -3.16
N TYR A 19 12.94 14.11 -3.24
CA TYR A 19 12.06 14.63 -2.20
C TYR A 19 12.13 13.68 -1.00
N PRO A 20 12.55 14.16 0.18
CA PRO A 20 12.67 13.33 1.37
C PRO A 20 11.29 12.83 1.82
N ILE A 21 11.24 11.69 2.52
CA ILE A 21 9.98 11.13 3.03
C ILE A 21 9.30 12.18 3.92
N SER A 22 8.02 12.43 3.65
CA SER A 22 7.17 13.31 4.43
C SER A 22 7.18 12.90 5.89
N THR A 23 7.15 13.87 6.80
CA THR A 23 7.06 13.64 8.25
C THR A 23 5.92 12.69 8.66
N VAL A 24 4.80 12.72 7.91
CA VAL A 24 3.61 11.85 8.13
C VAL A 24 3.88 10.38 7.79
N TYR A 25 4.81 10.11 6.89
CA TYR A 25 5.18 8.78 6.41
C TYR A 25 6.57 8.35 6.89
N ASN A 26 7.19 9.13 7.76
CA ASN A 26 8.49 8.83 8.35
C ASN A 26 8.41 7.57 9.25
N SER A 27 9.57 7.08 9.68
CA SER A 27 9.78 5.83 10.40
C SER A 27 8.91 5.72 11.67
N CYS A 28 8.80 6.79 12.46
CA CYS A 28 8.02 6.77 13.70
C CYS A 28 6.51 6.51 13.46
N PRO A 29 5.80 7.29 12.60
CA PRO A 29 4.43 6.97 12.20
C PRO A 29 4.24 5.56 11.61
N ARG A 30 5.18 5.08 10.78
CA ARG A 30 5.10 3.72 10.21
C ARG A 30 5.21 2.63 11.27
N TYR A 31 6.17 2.73 12.20
CA TYR A 31 6.29 1.77 13.29
C TYR A 31 5.09 1.82 14.25
N LEU A 32 4.57 3.02 14.53
CA LEU A 32 3.33 3.18 15.28
C LEU A 32 2.17 2.49 14.56
N TYR A 33 2.06 2.65 13.24
CA TYR A 33 1.05 1.97 12.43
C TYR A 33 1.16 0.44 12.50
N TYR A 34 2.36 -0.12 12.37
CA TYR A 34 2.57 -1.57 12.52
C TYR A 34 2.24 -2.06 13.93
N ALA A 35 2.59 -1.29 14.97
CA ALA A 35 2.23 -1.58 16.34
C ALA A 35 0.70 -1.55 16.54
N LEU A 36 0.00 -0.57 15.96
CA LEU A 36 -1.45 -0.46 16.00
C LEU A 36 -2.13 -1.65 15.32
N LEU A 37 -1.61 -2.11 14.18
CA LEU A 37 -2.10 -3.33 13.52
C LEU A 37 -1.91 -4.57 14.40
N PHE A 38 -0.71 -4.72 15.00
CA PHE A 38 -0.42 -5.82 15.89
C PHE A 38 -1.31 -5.82 17.15
N VAL A 39 -1.44 -4.66 17.80
CA VAL A 39 -2.31 -4.49 18.98
C VAL A 39 -3.77 -4.71 18.62
N SER A 40 -4.23 -4.29 17.44
CA SER A 40 -5.59 -4.56 16.96
C SER A 40 -5.84 -6.07 16.81
N CYS A 41 -4.87 -6.81 16.27
CA CYS A 41 -4.93 -8.27 16.22
C CYS A 41 -4.94 -8.91 17.61
N ALA A 42 -4.06 -8.46 18.52
CA ALA A 42 -3.92 -9.05 19.86
C ALA A 42 -5.12 -8.73 20.78
N THR A 43 -5.63 -7.50 20.71
CA THR A 43 -6.75 -7.01 21.54
C THR A 43 -8.13 -7.30 20.98
N ARG A 44 -8.23 -8.13 19.94
CA ARG A 44 -9.48 -8.52 19.27
C ARG A 44 -10.60 -8.99 20.21
N TRP A 45 -10.24 -9.54 21.37
CA TRP A 45 -11.17 -10.04 22.39
C TRP A 45 -11.79 -8.91 23.24
N ARG A 46 -11.17 -7.72 23.26
CA ARG A 46 -11.62 -6.52 23.97
C ARG A 46 -12.21 -5.52 22.96
N GLY A 47 -13.45 -5.79 22.56
CA GLY A 47 -14.10 -5.19 21.37
C GLY A 47 -13.95 -3.67 21.20
N TRP A 48 -14.16 -2.88 22.25
CA TRP A 48 -14.12 -1.41 22.12
C TRP A 48 -12.74 -0.84 21.75
N LEU A 49 -11.67 -1.53 22.17
CA LEU A 49 -10.31 -1.04 22.07
C LEU A 49 -9.74 -1.39 20.70
N ALA A 50 -10.06 -2.60 20.25
CA ALA A 50 -9.77 -3.04 18.89
C ALA A 50 -10.46 -2.16 17.85
N ASP A 51 -11.71 -1.73 18.07
CA ASP A 51 -12.42 -0.85 17.13
C ASP A 51 -11.74 0.52 16.97
N VAL A 52 -11.18 1.10 18.05
CA VAL A 52 -10.47 2.39 18.02
C VAL A 52 -9.11 2.28 17.33
N PHE A 53 -8.31 1.27 17.70
CA PHE A 53 -7.00 1.06 17.07
C PHE A 53 -7.12 0.66 15.59
N LEU A 54 -8.11 -0.16 15.27
CA LEU A 54 -8.38 -0.53 13.89
C LEU A 54 -8.88 0.67 13.08
N GLY A 55 -9.74 1.52 13.66
CA GLY A 55 -10.22 2.75 13.01
C GLY A 55 -9.08 3.74 12.71
N THR A 56 -8.17 3.95 13.66
CA THR A 56 -7.00 4.83 13.48
C THR A 56 -6.00 4.29 12.45
N ALA A 57 -5.73 2.98 12.47
CA ALA A 57 -4.92 2.34 11.44
C ALA A 57 -5.61 2.42 10.06
N ALA A 58 -6.94 2.26 10.01
CA ALA A 58 -7.71 2.29 8.76
C ALA A 58 -7.73 3.68 8.12
N THR A 59 -7.79 4.76 8.92
CA THR A 59 -7.73 6.13 8.41
C THR A 59 -6.33 6.45 7.91
N TYR A 60 -5.27 6.09 8.64
CA TYR A 60 -3.89 6.28 8.19
C TYR A 60 -3.59 5.52 6.88
N ALA A 61 -4.05 4.28 6.77
CA ALA A 61 -3.93 3.51 5.53
C ALA A 61 -4.75 4.12 4.39
N GLY A 62 -5.94 4.65 4.69
CA GLY A 62 -6.80 5.32 3.71
C GLY A 62 -6.22 6.64 3.19
N THR A 63 -5.55 7.43 4.03
CA THR A 63 -4.87 8.65 3.55
C THR A 63 -3.69 8.29 2.63
N ALA A 64 -2.91 7.26 2.97
CA ALA A 64 -1.86 6.73 2.11
C ALA A 64 -2.40 6.19 0.77
N ALA A 65 -3.56 5.54 0.76
CA ALA A 65 -4.20 5.09 -0.49
C ALA A 65 -4.57 6.26 -1.41
N ILE A 66 -5.06 7.37 -0.84
CA ILE A 66 -5.35 8.60 -1.60
C ILE A 66 -4.07 9.25 -2.11
N GLN A 67 -3.00 9.27 -1.31
CA GLN A 67 -1.67 9.71 -1.75
C GLN A 67 -1.21 8.90 -2.97
N ALA A 68 -1.37 7.57 -2.96
CA ALA A 68 -1.04 6.71 -4.10
C ALA A 68 -1.82 7.07 -5.37
N PHE A 69 -3.11 7.45 -5.25
CA PHE A 69 -3.90 7.93 -6.39
C PHE A 69 -3.31 9.20 -6.99
N ILE A 70 -2.93 10.15 -6.13
CA ILE A 70 -2.36 11.42 -6.58
C ILE A 70 -1.01 11.21 -7.24
N LEU A 71 -0.13 10.35 -6.68
CA LEU A 71 1.18 10.06 -7.25
C LEU A 71 1.09 9.43 -8.64
N VAL A 72 0.16 8.50 -8.86
CA VAL A 72 -0.07 7.91 -10.19
C VAL A 72 -0.67 8.92 -11.16
N ALA A 73 -1.65 9.71 -10.72
CA ALA A 73 -2.33 10.70 -11.56
C ALA A 73 -1.42 11.87 -11.96
N SER A 74 -0.51 12.27 -11.09
CA SER A 74 0.41 13.40 -11.26
C SER A 74 1.79 12.99 -11.80
N ARG A 75 1.90 11.80 -12.41
CA ARG A 75 3.16 11.27 -12.92
C ARG A 75 3.87 12.29 -13.81
N HIS A 76 5.08 12.68 -13.39
CA HIS A 76 5.88 13.65 -14.12
C HIS A 76 6.26 13.09 -15.50
N ARG A 77 6.04 13.88 -16.55
CA ARG A 77 6.54 13.53 -17.88
C ARG A 77 8.04 13.72 -17.86
N ILE A 78 8.77 12.63 -18.09
CA ILE A 78 10.23 12.68 -18.16
C ILE A 78 10.61 13.58 -19.35
N PRO A 79 11.36 14.67 -19.14
CA PRO A 79 11.81 15.52 -20.23
C PRO A 79 12.75 14.74 -21.18
N GLY A 80 12.80 15.15 -22.45
CA GLY A 80 13.72 14.55 -23.41
C GLY A 80 15.18 14.71 -23.00
N ALA A 81 16.05 13.77 -23.40
CA ALA A 81 17.49 13.92 -23.21
C ALA A 81 18.01 15.12 -23.98
N THR A 82 18.79 15.96 -23.30
CA THR A 82 19.61 17.00 -23.93
C THR A 82 21.06 16.70 -23.64
N THR A 83 21.91 16.71 -24.67
CA THR A 83 23.34 16.48 -24.50
C THR A 83 24.02 17.76 -24.01
N VAL A 84 24.88 17.63 -23.00
CA VAL A 84 25.70 18.72 -22.46
C VAL A 84 27.16 18.33 -22.62
N SER A 85 27.97 19.23 -23.19
CA SER A 85 29.42 19.01 -23.30
C SER A 85 30.11 19.33 -21.98
N VAL A 86 31.01 18.45 -21.54
CA VAL A 86 31.75 18.58 -20.28
C VAL A 86 33.25 18.55 -20.52
N PRO A 87 34.07 19.26 -19.72
CA PRO A 87 35.51 19.16 -19.76
C PRO A 87 35.96 17.72 -19.50
N ARG A 88 36.89 17.23 -20.32
CA ARG A 88 37.41 15.86 -20.16
C ARG A 88 38.28 15.78 -18.91
N VAL A 89 37.88 14.93 -17.96
CA VAL A 89 38.67 14.59 -16.77
C VAL A 89 39.29 13.20 -16.98
N PRO A 90 40.62 13.04 -16.96
CA PRO A 90 41.25 11.74 -17.07
C PRO A 90 40.95 10.85 -15.86
N ASN A 91 40.90 9.53 -16.06
CA ASN A 91 40.59 8.57 -14.99
C ASN A 91 41.65 8.50 -13.86
N ASN A 92 42.87 8.96 -14.12
CA ASN A 92 43.96 9.00 -13.14
C ASN A 92 44.13 10.42 -12.57
N THR A 93 43.10 10.94 -11.91
CA THR A 93 43.10 12.28 -11.31
C THR A 93 42.96 12.22 -9.80
N ASP A 94 43.62 13.15 -9.10
CA ASP A 94 43.49 13.31 -7.64
C ASP A 94 42.12 13.90 -7.25
N LEU A 95 41.32 14.35 -8.22
CA LEU A 95 39.97 14.89 -8.03
C LEU A 95 38.97 13.85 -7.51
N THR A 96 39.25 12.55 -7.64
CA THR A 96 38.36 11.49 -7.15
C THR A 96 38.29 11.46 -5.61
N ASP A 97 39.31 11.96 -4.92
CA ASP A 97 39.31 12.05 -3.44
C ASP A 97 38.28 13.09 -2.95
N ASP A 98 38.12 14.20 -3.67
CA ASP A 98 37.18 15.27 -3.36
C ASP A 98 35.80 15.08 -4.03
N PHE A 99 35.76 14.38 -5.17
CA PHE A 99 34.56 14.12 -5.98
C PHE A 99 34.38 12.61 -6.22
N PRO A 100 33.75 11.87 -5.28
CA PRO A 100 33.75 10.40 -5.29
C PRO A 100 33.05 9.77 -6.49
N SER A 101 32.09 10.44 -7.13
CA SER A 101 31.37 9.93 -8.32
C SER A 101 31.46 10.89 -9.50
N ILE A 102 32.67 11.41 -9.72
CA ILE A 102 33.01 12.25 -10.87
C ILE A 102 32.91 11.47 -12.19
N VAL A 103 32.43 12.13 -13.23
CA VAL A 103 32.38 11.56 -14.59
C VAL A 103 33.77 11.69 -15.24
N THR A 104 34.40 10.55 -15.51
CA THR A 104 35.75 10.47 -16.13
C THR A 104 35.68 10.02 -17.59
N ASP A 105 36.63 10.48 -18.41
CA ASP A 105 36.82 10.10 -19.83
C ASP A 105 35.66 10.35 -20.79
N GLU A 106 34.59 11.00 -20.34
CA GLU A 106 33.48 11.45 -21.19
C GLU A 106 33.57 12.95 -21.49
N THR A 107 33.18 13.34 -22.71
CA THR A 107 33.11 14.76 -23.13
C THR A 107 31.67 15.25 -23.34
N GLN A 108 30.70 14.34 -23.32
CA GLN A 108 29.29 14.64 -23.52
C GLN A 108 28.45 13.72 -22.64
N ILE A 109 27.55 14.32 -21.86
CA ILE A 109 26.64 13.58 -20.98
C ILE A 109 25.18 13.84 -21.37
N PRO A 110 24.31 12.82 -21.30
CA PRO A 110 22.88 12.99 -21.51
C PRO A 110 22.23 13.56 -20.24
N LEU A 111 21.93 14.85 -20.24
CA LEU A 111 21.23 15.50 -19.13
C LEU A 111 19.72 15.33 -19.25
N ARG A 112 19.10 14.79 -18.19
CA ARG A 112 17.64 14.62 -18.04
C ARG A 112 17.21 14.97 -16.61
N PRO A 113 16.87 16.24 -16.33
CA PRO A 113 16.44 16.66 -15.01
C PRO A 113 15.24 15.85 -14.53
N PHE A 114 15.39 15.22 -13.37
CA PHE A 114 14.35 14.44 -12.70
C PHE A 114 14.57 14.51 -11.18
N ALA A 115 13.49 14.40 -10.42
CA ALA A 115 13.52 14.26 -8.98
C ALA A 115 12.65 13.07 -8.56
N GLN A 116 13.19 12.25 -7.67
CA GLN A 116 12.53 11.05 -7.15
C GLN A 116 11.74 11.41 -5.88
N ASP A 117 10.50 10.92 -5.74
CA ASP A 117 9.72 11.10 -4.52
C ASP A 117 9.77 9.84 -3.64
N LEU A 118 10.46 9.95 -2.50
CA LEU A 118 10.62 8.85 -1.56
C LEU A 118 9.33 8.52 -0.79
N ASP A 119 8.29 9.36 -0.84
CA ASP A 119 6.99 9.00 -0.30
C ASP A 119 6.36 7.80 -1.00
N GLY A 120 6.72 7.55 -2.27
CA GLY A 120 6.24 6.39 -3.01
C GLY A 120 6.48 5.08 -2.27
N ASP A 121 7.63 4.97 -1.61
CA ASP A 121 8.04 3.74 -0.95
C ASP A 121 7.35 3.55 0.40
N ALA A 122 7.27 4.63 1.16
CA ALA A 122 6.56 4.65 2.43
C ALA A 122 5.05 4.41 2.24
N VAL A 123 4.45 4.99 1.20
CA VAL A 123 3.05 4.76 0.83
C VAL A 123 2.82 3.32 0.41
N LEU A 124 3.71 2.73 -0.40
CA LEU A 124 3.62 1.31 -0.76
C LEU A 124 3.63 0.43 0.50
N ALA A 125 4.56 0.70 1.43
CA ALA A 125 4.68 -0.03 2.69
C ALA A 125 3.38 -0.01 3.50
N ILE A 126 2.73 1.15 3.62
CA ILE A 126 1.51 1.33 4.41
C ILE A 126 0.31 0.65 3.74
N VAL A 127 0.10 0.91 2.45
CA VAL A 127 -1.12 0.52 1.73
C VAL A 127 -1.16 -1.00 1.52
N VAL A 128 -0.03 -1.61 1.12
CA VAL A 128 0.07 -3.06 0.94
C VAL A 128 -0.05 -3.79 2.28
N THR A 129 0.66 -3.34 3.32
CA THR A 129 0.55 -3.95 4.65
C THR A 129 -0.86 -3.84 5.20
N GLY A 130 -1.50 -2.67 5.05
CA GLY A 130 -2.88 -2.45 5.46
C GLY A 130 -3.82 -3.42 4.78
N TYR A 131 -3.71 -3.58 3.47
CA TYR A 131 -4.58 -4.50 2.73
C TYR A 131 -4.36 -5.98 3.12
N LEU A 132 -3.10 -6.41 3.27
CA LEU A 132 -2.75 -7.79 3.69
C LEU A 132 -3.21 -8.13 5.11
N VAL A 133 -3.30 -7.15 6.00
CA VAL A 133 -3.64 -7.37 7.42
C VAL A 133 -5.14 -7.19 7.69
N PHE A 134 -5.76 -6.16 7.12
CA PHE A 134 -7.17 -5.85 7.39
C PHE A 134 -8.14 -6.86 6.80
N LEU A 135 -7.84 -7.40 5.61
CA LEU A 135 -8.79 -8.25 4.91
C LEU A 135 -9.00 -9.59 5.63
N PRO A 136 -7.94 -10.29 6.09
CA PRO A 136 -8.10 -11.42 7.00
C PRO A 136 -8.81 -11.04 8.30
N MET A 137 -8.52 -9.86 8.87
CA MET A 137 -9.20 -9.40 10.09
C MET A 137 -10.71 -9.20 9.88
N GLN A 138 -11.12 -8.68 8.73
CA GLN A 138 -12.53 -8.48 8.38
C GLN A 138 -13.24 -9.81 8.11
N CYS A 139 -12.55 -10.78 7.51
CA CYS A 139 -13.05 -12.16 7.37
C CYS A 139 -13.14 -12.90 8.72
N TRP A 140 -12.35 -12.51 9.73
CA TRP A 140 -12.28 -13.19 11.04
C TRP A 140 -13.17 -12.57 12.14
N SER A 141 -13.62 -11.31 11.99
CA SER A 141 -14.28 -10.57 13.06
C SER A 141 -15.82 -10.59 13.01
N ARG A 142 -16.43 -11.29 13.98
CA ARG A 142 -17.87 -11.33 14.30
C ARG A 142 -18.50 -9.95 14.56
N SER A 143 -17.71 -8.97 15.01
CA SER A 143 -18.22 -7.66 15.48
C SER A 143 -18.62 -6.71 14.33
N LEU A 144 -18.07 -6.97 13.15
CA LEU A 144 -18.09 -6.02 12.03
C LEU A 144 -19.17 -6.31 10.97
N GLN A 145 -19.71 -7.53 10.91
CA GLN A 145 -20.55 -7.99 9.79
C GLN A 145 -22.05 -8.11 10.09
N TYR A 146 -22.51 -7.86 11.32
CA TYR A 146 -23.92 -8.06 11.65
C TYR A 146 -24.86 -7.00 11.06
N LYS A 147 -24.34 -5.80 10.76
CA LYS A 147 -25.16 -4.69 10.27
C LYS A 147 -24.81 -4.34 8.83
N ARG A 148 -25.81 -4.19 7.95
CA ARG A 148 -25.60 -3.82 6.54
C ARG A 148 -24.80 -2.52 6.36
N SER A 149 -25.03 -1.54 7.23
CA SER A 149 -24.27 -0.28 7.24
C SER A 149 -22.78 -0.48 7.51
N LYS A 150 -22.42 -1.34 8.46
CA LYS A 150 -21.01 -1.67 8.74
C LYS A 150 -20.38 -2.42 7.57
N TYR A 151 -21.12 -3.34 6.97
CA TYR A 151 -20.68 -4.06 5.76
C TYR A 151 -20.38 -3.09 4.61
N ALA A 152 -21.24 -2.09 4.37
CA ALA A 152 -21.02 -1.08 3.33
C ALA A 152 -19.75 -0.25 3.56
N VAL A 153 -19.49 0.18 4.81
CA VAL A 153 -18.25 0.91 5.15
C VAL A 153 -17.02 0.05 4.89
N ILE A 154 -17.05 -1.21 5.31
CA ILE A 154 -15.95 -2.15 5.12
C ILE A 154 -15.72 -2.43 3.63
N PHE A 155 -16.81 -2.60 2.86
CA PHE A 155 -16.74 -2.81 1.42
C PHE A 155 -16.08 -1.62 0.71
N LEU A 156 -16.52 -0.39 1.01
CA LEU A 156 -15.96 0.84 0.45
C LEU A 156 -14.49 1.01 0.82
N TRP A 157 -14.14 0.74 2.08
CA TRP A 157 -12.75 0.79 2.52
C TRP A 157 -11.87 -0.22 1.77
N ASN A 158 -12.35 -1.46 1.58
CA ASN A 158 -11.62 -2.46 0.80
C ASN A 158 -11.43 -2.05 -0.66
N LEU A 159 -12.47 -1.49 -1.29
CA LEU A 159 -12.37 -1.01 -2.66
C LEU A 159 -11.33 0.11 -2.78
N MET A 160 -11.35 1.05 -1.83
CA MET A 160 -10.37 2.14 -1.75
C MET A 160 -8.95 1.60 -1.57
N MET A 161 -8.75 0.65 -0.65
CA MET A 161 -7.44 0.06 -0.40
C MET A 161 -6.94 -0.79 -1.57
N LEU A 162 -7.82 -1.57 -2.21
CA LEU A 162 -7.47 -2.34 -3.41
C LEU A 162 -7.00 -1.41 -4.53
N ALA A 163 -7.78 -0.36 -4.82
CA ALA A 163 -7.38 0.65 -5.79
C ALA A 163 -6.03 1.29 -5.38
N GLY A 164 -5.86 1.64 -4.10
CA GLY A 164 -4.61 2.22 -3.58
C GLY A 164 -3.41 1.29 -3.76
N THR A 165 -3.57 0.00 -3.47
CA THR A 165 -2.50 -1.00 -3.68
C THR A 165 -2.12 -1.11 -5.15
N ILE A 166 -3.09 -1.16 -6.07
CA ILE A 166 -2.83 -1.20 -7.51
C ILE A 166 -2.07 0.06 -7.93
N CYS A 167 -2.48 1.23 -7.48
CA CYS A 167 -1.80 2.49 -7.80
C CYS A 167 -0.35 2.50 -7.28
N ALA A 168 -0.12 2.13 -6.02
CA ALA A 168 1.22 2.08 -5.45
C ALA A 168 2.12 1.07 -6.19
N LEU A 169 1.59 -0.11 -6.53
CA LEU A 169 2.31 -1.15 -7.28
C LEU A 169 2.63 -0.74 -8.72
N VAL A 170 1.78 0.08 -9.35
CA VAL A 170 2.02 0.64 -10.69
C VAL A 170 3.02 1.79 -10.65
N TYR A 171 3.03 2.57 -9.56
CA TYR A 171 3.95 3.69 -9.39
C TYR A 171 5.38 3.24 -9.09
N TRP A 172 5.56 2.23 -8.25
CA TRP A 172 6.88 1.78 -7.79
C TRP A 172 7.91 1.48 -8.90
N PRO A 173 7.60 0.72 -9.98
CA PRO A 173 8.57 0.44 -11.05
C PRO A 173 9.04 1.69 -11.81
N VAL A 174 8.31 2.80 -11.69
CA VAL A 174 8.70 4.08 -12.26
C VAL A 174 9.81 4.72 -11.45
N LEU A 175 9.75 4.55 -10.12
CA LEU A 175 10.75 5.06 -9.18
C LEU A 175 12.11 4.37 -9.36
N GLU A 176 12.09 3.07 -9.66
CA GLU A 176 13.31 2.27 -9.92
C GLU A 176 13.98 2.59 -11.27
N ARG A 177 13.28 3.23 -12.21
CA ARG A 177 13.79 3.55 -13.55
C ARG A 177 14.22 5.01 -13.69
N THR A 178 14.62 5.63 -12.59
CA THR A 178 15.09 7.00 -12.57
C THR A 178 16.35 7.15 -13.42
N PRO A 179 16.43 8.15 -14.31
CA PRO A 179 17.65 8.42 -15.06
C PRO A 179 18.72 8.98 -14.12
N THR A 180 19.99 8.72 -14.43
CA THR A 180 21.12 9.33 -13.71
C THR A 180 21.03 10.84 -13.77
N GLN A 181 21.20 11.49 -12.63
CA GLN A 181 21.24 12.95 -12.52
C GLN A 181 22.69 13.39 -12.34
N TYR A 182 22.99 14.60 -12.81
CA TYR A 182 24.33 15.18 -12.71
C TYR A 182 24.25 16.54 -12.04
N MET A 183 25.26 16.85 -11.24
CA MET A 183 25.56 18.19 -10.76
C MET A 183 26.86 18.67 -11.40
N PHE A 184 26.99 19.98 -11.54
CA PHE A 184 28.18 20.62 -12.08
C PHE A 184 28.81 21.47 -10.99
N CYS A 185 30.10 21.30 -10.73
CA CYS A 185 30.78 21.94 -9.60
C CYS A 185 32.09 22.61 -10.05
N ASN A 186 32.51 23.61 -9.31
CA ASN A 186 33.87 24.14 -9.43
C ASN A 186 34.86 23.16 -8.77
N PRO A 187 35.91 22.69 -9.46
CA PRO A 187 36.85 21.71 -8.89
C PRO A 187 37.67 22.22 -7.70
N LEU A 188 37.71 23.53 -7.46
CA LEU A 188 38.42 24.11 -6.31
C LEU A 188 37.67 23.96 -4.98
N PHE A 189 36.37 23.67 -5.04
CA PHE A 189 35.50 23.64 -3.87
C PHE A 189 34.66 22.36 -3.91
N PRO A 190 34.90 21.40 -2.99
CA PRO A 190 34.12 20.17 -2.96
C PRO A 190 32.66 20.46 -2.58
N PRO A 191 31.70 19.68 -3.11
CA PRO A 191 30.29 19.82 -2.76
C PRO A 191 30.04 19.41 -1.30
N ALA A 192 28.99 19.96 -0.71
CA ALA A 192 28.45 19.40 0.53
C ALA A 192 27.77 18.05 0.25
N ASP A 193 27.82 17.12 1.21
CA ASP A 193 27.19 15.79 1.08
C ASP A 193 25.69 15.86 0.75
N LYS A 194 25.01 16.88 1.29
CA LYS A 194 23.59 17.16 1.07
C LYS A 194 23.32 18.65 1.01
N ILE A 195 22.42 19.06 0.13
CA ILE A 195 21.94 20.43 0.03
C ILE A 195 20.45 20.46 -0.31
N SER A 196 19.70 21.35 0.35
CA SER A 196 18.30 21.63 0.02
C SER A 196 18.22 22.71 -1.06
N SER A 197 17.24 22.58 -1.94
CA SER A 197 16.91 23.58 -2.96
C SER A 197 16.30 24.83 -2.33
N ASP A 198 16.76 26.01 -2.70
CA ASP A 198 16.09 27.29 -2.41
C ASP A 198 15.01 27.66 -3.46
N GLY A 199 14.76 26.73 -4.39
CA GLY A 199 13.84 26.88 -5.51
C GLY A 199 14.56 27.18 -6.82
N TRP A 200 13.86 26.93 -7.94
CA TRP A 200 14.41 27.21 -9.26
C TRP A 200 14.55 28.71 -9.50
N GLN A 201 15.75 29.17 -9.83
CA GLN A 201 16.03 30.56 -10.15
C GLN A 201 16.05 30.78 -11.68
N PRO A 202 15.02 31.43 -12.27
CA PRO A 202 14.94 31.56 -13.73
C PRO A 202 16.02 32.45 -14.33
N LYS A 203 16.68 33.29 -13.52
CA LYS A 203 17.72 34.23 -13.96
C LYS A 203 19.00 33.52 -14.43
N LEU A 204 19.27 32.34 -13.87
CA LEU A 204 20.43 31.51 -14.24
C LEU A 204 20.24 30.85 -15.61
N TRP A 205 18.98 30.70 -16.07
CA TRP A 205 18.64 30.04 -17.32
C TRP A 205 18.84 30.97 -18.54
N THR A 206 19.58 30.50 -19.55
CA THR A 206 19.81 31.25 -20.80
C THR A 206 18.95 30.78 -21.96
N SER A 207 19.04 29.51 -22.33
CA SER A 207 18.35 28.95 -23.51
C SER A 207 18.45 27.43 -23.55
N THR A 208 19.67 26.92 -23.46
CA THR A 208 19.98 25.49 -23.47
C THR A 208 20.76 25.12 -22.22
N TRP A 209 20.71 23.84 -21.83
CA TRP A 209 21.51 23.35 -20.71
C TRP A 209 23.01 23.55 -20.94
N ASN A 210 23.48 23.40 -22.18
CA ASN A 210 24.88 23.60 -22.51
C ASN A 210 25.29 25.07 -22.34
N ASP A 211 24.53 26.00 -22.92
CA ASP A 211 24.81 27.44 -22.80
C ASP A 211 24.71 27.92 -21.34
N THR A 212 23.80 27.31 -20.56
CA THR A 212 23.62 27.63 -19.14
C THR A 212 24.84 27.19 -18.34
N VAL A 213 25.25 25.92 -18.42
CA VAL A 213 26.39 25.40 -17.65
C VAL A 213 27.69 26.12 -18.03
N TRP A 214 28.00 26.22 -19.32
CA TRP A 214 29.20 26.93 -19.77
C TRP A 214 29.17 28.43 -19.45
N GLY A 215 28.01 29.06 -19.51
CA GLY A 215 27.85 30.47 -19.16
C GLY A 215 27.95 30.76 -17.66
N LEU A 216 27.60 29.79 -16.79
CA LEU A 216 27.74 29.91 -15.34
C LEU A 216 29.20 29.77 -14.90
N PHE A 217 29.90 28.75 -15.37
CA PHE A 217 31.28 28.50 -14.97
C PHE A 217 32.32 29.28 -15.79
N GLY A 218 31.96 29.81 -16.96
CA GLY A 218 32.84 30.63 -17.79
C GLY A 218 32.87 32.12 -17.43
N ASN A 219 31.97 32.59 -16.56
CA ASN A 219 31.91 33.99 -16.13
C ASN A 219 31.84 34.10 -14.60
N ASP A 220 32.90 34.64 -14.01
CA ASP A 220 33.05 34.80 -12.55
C ASP A 220 31.87 35.55 -11.91
N SER A 221 31.29 36.54 -12.58
CA SER A 221 30.16 37.31 -12.03
C SER A 221 28.91 36.45 -11.87
N ARG A 222 28.69 35.49 -12.78
CA ARG A 222 27.54 34.57 -12.74
C ARG A 222 27.77 33.42 -11.77
N LEU A 223 29.01 32.99 -11.61
CA LEU A 223 29.38 32.01 -10.61
C LEU A 223 29.13 32.55 -9.18
N GLN A 224 29.35 33.85 -8.95
CA GLN A 224 29.04 34.50 -7.66
C GLN A 224 27.54 34.66 -7.38
N GLU A 225 26.68 34.65 -8.43
CA GLU A 225 25.22 34.62 -8.26
C GLU A 225 24.71 33.24 -7.83
N LEU A 226 25.54 32.20 -7.93
CA LEU A 226 25.21 30.86 -7.47
C LEU A 226 25.25 30.83 -5.93
N GLU A 227 24.09 30.58 -5.31
CA GLU A 227 23.97 30.48 -3.84
C GLU A 227 24.73 29.28 -3.26
N SER A 228 25.09 28.32 -4.10
CA SER A 228 25.84 27.12 -3.72
C SER A 228 27.04 26.89 -4.65
N VAL A 229 27.97 26.04 -4.20
CA VAL A 229 29.22 25.71 -4.92
C VAL A 229 28.98 24.99 -6.26
N CYS A 230 27.80 24.36 -6.40
CA CYS A 230 27.46 23.52 -7.54
C CYS A 230 26.11 23.91 -8.13
N PHE A 231 25.96 23.68 -9.43
CA PHE A 231 24.71 23.85 -10.13
C PHE A 231 23.97 22.50 -10.24
N TYR A 232 22.69 22.51 -9.85
CA TYR A 232 21.83 21.31 -9.80
C TYR A 232 20.67 21.43 -10.80
N PRO A 233 20.79 20.86 -12.00
CA PRO A 233 19.72 20.85 -13.01
C PRO A 233 18.38 20.28 -12.52
N CYS A 234 18.42 19.32 -11.60
CA CYS A 234 17.23 18.68 -11.04
C CYS A 234 16.34 19.64 -10.23
N PHE A 235 16.87 20.78 -9.77
CA PHE A 235 16.09 21.80 -9.03
C PHE A 235 15.08 22.55 -9.92
N ASN A 236 15.16 22.38 -11.24
CA ASN A 236 14.13 22.86 -12.17
C ASN A 236 12.85 22.00 -12.13
N THR A 237 12.87 20.85 -11.47
CA THR A 237 11.70 19.96 -11.41
C THR A 237 10.72 20.37 -10.31
N SER A 238 9.43 20.10 -10.53
CA SER A 238 8.38 20.40 -9.57
C SER A 238 7.39 19.25 -9.45
N GLN A 239 6.75 19.15 -8.28
CA GLN A 239 5.76 18.11 -8.00
C GLN A 239 4.50 18.74 -7.38
N ILE A 240 3.32 18.15 -7.64
CA ILE A 240 2.04 18.74 -7.21
C ILE A 240 1.84 18.73 -5.69
N LEU A 241 2.46 17.77 -4.99
CA LEU A 241 2.33 17.58 -3.54
C LEU A 241 3.46 18.22 -2.74
N ARG A 242 4.52 18.70 -3.41
CA ARG A 242 5.75 19.18 -2.78
C ARG A 242 6.14 20.55 -3.27
N GLN A 243 6.72 21.34 -2.36
CA GLN A 243 7.33 22.61 -2.74
C GLN A 243 8.69 22.34 -3.35
N ALA A 244 9.09 23.11 -4.38
CA ALA A 244 10.40 22.97 -5.01
C ALA A 244 11.57 23.21 -4.04
N THR A 245 11.32 23.90 -2.92
CA THR A 245 12.29 24.13 -1.84
C THR A 245 12.51 22.92 -0.93
N SER A 246 11.63 21.93 -0.98
CA SER A 246 11.76 20.67 -0.21
C SER A 246 12.63 19.62 -0.91
N LEU A 247 13.12 19.93 -2.11
CA LEU A 247 13.95 19.03 -2.90
C LEU A 247 15.37 19.02 -2.33
N GLU A 248 15.93 17.84 -2.10
CA GLU A 248 17.30 17.68 -1.63
C GLU A 248 18.15 17.02 -2.73
N ALA A 249 19.35 17.56 -2.95
CA ALA A 249 20.38 16.93 -3.74
C ALA A 249 21.44 16.33 -2.81
N SER A 250 21.83 15.10 -3.08
CA SER A 250 22.90 14.41 -2.37
C SER A 250 23.93 13.88 -3.35
N VAL A 251 25.18 13.84 -2.90
CA VAL A 251 26.27 13.26 -3.69
C VAL A 251 26.00 11.77 -3.87
N ALA A 252 26.01 11.27 -5.11
CA ALA A 252 26.10 9.84 -5.32
C ALA A 252 27.48 9.43 -4.79
N VAL A 253 27.52 8.62 -3.73
CA VAL A 253 28.76 8.01 -3.25
C VAL A 253 28.79 6.62 -3.89
N ASP A 254 29.95 6.10 -4.29
CA ASP A 254 30.07 4.73 -4.82
C ASP A 254 29.51 3.65 -3.87
N GLY A 255 29.35 3.99 -2.58
CA GLY A 255 28.52 3.23 -1.64
C GLY A 255 27.02 3.28 -1.98
N LEU A 256 26.40 4.41 -2.29
CA LEU A 256 25.01 4.51 -2.73
C LEU A 256 24.79 4.04 -4.19
N SER A 257 25.76 4.22 -5.09
CA SER A 257 25.64 3.74 -6.48
C SER A 257 25.86 2.22 -6.58
N ASP A 258 26.81 1.65 -5.83
CA ASP A 258 27.18 0.23 -5.91
C ASP A 258 26.49 -0.65 -4.83
N THR A 259 25.99 -0.08 -3.71
CA THR A 259 25.01 -0.79 -2.85
C THR A 259 23.64 -0.91 -3.49
N SER A 260 23.37 -0.17 -4.58
CA SER A 260 22.15 -0.32 -5.38
C SER A 260 22.18 -1.51 -6.35
N GLN A 261 23.33 -2.12 -6.67
CA GLN A 261 23.36 -2.92 -7.91
C GLN A 261 23.94 -4.34 -7.91
N ARG A 262 25.03 -4.74 -7.21
CA ARG A 262 25.70 -6.01 -7.65
C ARG A 262 25.99 -7.12 -6.65
N GLY A 263 26.26 -6.85 -5.37
CA GLY A 263 26.67 -7.93 -4.44
C GLY A 263 25.52 -8.74 -3.83
N LEU A 264 24.52 -8.04 -3.28
CA LEU A 264 23.43 -8.61 -2.48
C LEU A 264 22.08 -8.60 -3.23
N TRP A 265 21.97 -7.76 -4.27
CA TRP A 265 20.81 -7.63 -5.14
C TRP A 265 20.50 -8.89 -5.95
N SER A 266 21.47 -9.74 -6.28
CA SER A 266 21.18 -11.04 -6.90
C SER A 266 20.33 -11.95 -6.00
N LYS A 267 20.45 -11.83 -4.67
CA LYS A 267 19.60 -12.54 -3.69
C LYS A 267 18.26 -11.81 -3.44
N VAL A 268 18.22 -10.47 -3.49
CA VAL A 268 17.01 -9.67 -3.23
C VAL A 268 16.10 -9.56 -4.47
N ILE A 269 16.65 -9.53 -5.69
CA ILE A 269 15.90 -9.60 -6.95
C ILE A 269 15.11 -10.92 -7.03
N TYR A 270 15.66 -12.02 -6.51
CA TYR A 270 14.93 -13.29 -6.41
C TYR A 270 13.73 -13.21 -5.43
N SER A 271 13.85 -12.43 -4.35
CA SER A 271 12.73 -12.19 -3.43
C SER A 271 11.67 -11.24 -3.99
N LYS A 272 12.03 -10.28 -4.86
CA LYS A 272 11.09 -9.28 -5.39
C LYS A 272 9.94 -9.91 -6.15
N SER A 273 10.23 -10.75 -7.16
CA SER A 273 9.20 -11.46 -7.92
C SER A 273 8.36 -12.40 -7.05
N TYR A 274 8.98 -13.02 -6.04
CA TYR A 274 8.29 -13.90 -5.10
C TYR A 274 7.33 -13.11 -4.19
N ILE A 275 7.75 -11.97 -3.67
CA ILE A 275 6.93 -11.09 -2.83
C ILE A 275 5.76 -10.51 -3.63
N TYR A 276 5.97 -10.06 -4.87
CA TYR A 276 4.87 -9.61 -5.72
C TYR A 276 3.89 -10.74 -6.07
N ALA A 277 4.40 -11.95 -6.36
CA ALA A 277 3.54 -13.11 -6.59
C ALA A 277 2.71 -13.45 -5.34
N LEU A 278 3.31 -13.40 -4.15
CA LEU A 278 2.62 -13.60 -2.88
C LEU A 278 1.56 -12.54 -2.62
N ILE A 279 1.86 -11.27 -2.89
CA ILE A 279 0.91 -10.16 -2.78
C ILE A 279 -0.24 -10.38 -3.77
N ALA A 280 0.04 -10.67 -5.03
CA ALA A 280 -0.97 -10.89 -6.06
C ALA A 280 -1.89 -12.08 -5.74
N ILE A 281 -1.33 -13.20 -5.26
CA ILE A 281 -2.09 -14.37 -4.82
C ILE A 281 -2.96 -14.00 -3.60
N SER A 282 -2.40 -13.32 -2.60
CA SER A 282 -3.15 -12.91 -1.41
C SER A 282 -4.29 -11.96 -1.78
N VAL A 283 -4.02 -10.93 -2.59
CA VAL A 283 -5.03 -9.98 -3.10
C VAL A 283 -6.12 -10.72 -3.89
N GLY A 284 -5.74 -11.63 -4.79
CA GLY A 284 -6.69 -12.40 -5.60
C GLY A 284 -7.58 -13.33 -4.77
N LEU A 285 -7.01 -14.06 -3.80
CA LEU A 285 -7.77 -14.89 -2.86
C LEU A 285 -8.75 -14.05 -2.03
N ASN A 286 -8.29 -12.91 -1.54
CA ASN A 286 -9.07 -12.02 -0.72
C ASN A 286 -10.22 -11.35 -1.50
N PHE A 287 -9.97 -10.93 -2.74
CA PHE A 287 -11.02 -10.43 -3.65
C PHE A 287 -12.05 -11.52 -3.97
N ALA A 288 -11.61 -12.77 -4.21
CA ALA A 288 -12.53 -13.88 -4.42
C ALA A 288 -13.42 -14.12 -3.19
N LEU A 289 -12.85 -14.16 -1.98
CA LEU A 289 -13.61 -14.32 -0.73
C LEU A 289 -14.67 -13.22 -0.53
N MET A 290 -14.31 -11.97 -0.86
CA MET A 290 -15.22 -10.83 -0.80
C MET A 290 -16.33 -10.93 -1.86
N THR A 291 -16.00 -11.38 -3.07
CA THR A 291 -16.96 -11.57 -4.16
C THR A 291 -18.01 -12.64 -3.79
N PHE A 292 -17.58 -13.72 -3.12
CA PHE A 292 -18.49 -14.75 -2.59
C PHE A 292 -19.45 -14.20 -1.53
N GLN A 293 -19.03 -13.22 -0.73
CA GLN A 293 -19.91 -12.56 0.25
C GLN A 293 -20.93 -11.63 -0.41
N VAL A 294 -20.55 -10.91 -1.46
CA VAL A 294 -21.43 -9.98 -2.19
C VAL A 294 -22.49 -10.71 -3.00
N LEU A 295 -22.13 -11.83 -3.64
CA LEU A 295 -23.01 -12.55 -4.57
C LEU A 295 -24.18 -13.28 -3.89
N ALA A 296 -24.37 -13.15 -2.57
CA ALA A 296 -25.44 -13.79 -1.79
C ALA A 296 -25.65 -15.26 -2.20
N TYR A 297 -24.53 -15.96 -2.46
CA TYR A 297 -24.58 -17.35 -2.85
C TYR A 297 -25.24 -18.14 -1.72
N PRO A 298 -26.25 -18.99 -1.98
CA PRO A 298 -26.88 -19.81 -0.97
C PRO A 298 -25.94 -20.99 -0.61
N SER A 299 -24.74 -20.67 -0.13
CA SER A 299 -23.81 -21.64 0.46
C SER A 299 -24.35 -22.11 1.79
N ARG A 300 -24.22 -23.42 2.07
CA ARG A 300 -24.58 -24.00 3.39
C ARG A 300 -23.61 -23.60 4.49
N ILE A 301 -22.45 -23.04 4.13
CA ILE A 301 -21.45 -22.58 5.09
C ILE A 301 -21.96 -21.27 5.70
N PRO A 302 -22.24 -21.21 7.02
CA PRO A 302 -22.54 -19.95 7.67
C PRO A 302 -21.29 -19.08 7.62
N SER A 303 -21.27 -18.15 6.67
CA SER A 303 -20.14 -17.29 6.29
C SER A 303 -19.67 -16.30 7.37
N LEU A 304 -20.10 -16.50 8.62
CA LEU A 304 -19.95 -15.50 9.67
C LEU A 304 -18.74 -15.74 10.58
N HIS A 305 -18.09 -16.93 10.61
CA HIS A 305 -17.00 -17.16 11.57
C HIS A 305 -16.00 -18.28 11.22
N ALA A 306 -14.70 -17.97 11.25
CA ALA A 306 -13.62 -18.97 11.25
C ALA A 306 -13.72 -19.95 12.44
N SER A 307 -14.09 -19.45 13.63
CA SER A 307 -14.20 -20.26 14.83
C SER A 307 -15.40 -21.19 14.80
N VAL A 308 -16.54 -20.76 14.22
CA VAL A 308 -17.73 -21.60 14.09
C VAL A 308 -17.49 -22.68 13.04
N ILE A 309 -16.83 -22.34 11.92
CA ILE A 309 -16.36 -23.33 10.94
C ILE A 309 -15.46 -24.38 11.63
N TRP A 310 -14.56 -23.95 12.52
CA TRP A 310 -13.67 -24.88 13.23
C TRP A 310 -14.39 -25.76 14.26
N THR A 311 -15.37 -25.23 14.99
CA THR A 311 -16.16 -26.00 15.97
C THR A 311 -17.16 -26.93 15.30
N GLU A 312 -17.81 -26.47 14.22
CA GLU A 312 -18.79 -27.24 13.46
C GLU A 312 -18.15 -28.06 12.32
N ARG A 313 -16.82 -28.14 12.26
CA ARG A 313 -16.10 -28.83 11.18
C ARG A 313 -16.61 -30.25 10.90
N LYS A 314 -17.02 -30.97 11.95
CA LYS A 314 -17.56 -32.32 11.82
C LYS A 314 -18.94 -32.32 11.15
N SER A 315 -19.82 -31.36 11.47
CA SER A 315 -21.14 -31.27 10.85
C SER A 315 -21.01 -30.82 9.38
N ILE A 316 -20.17 -29.81 9.11
CA ILE A 316 -19.90 -29.30 7.75
C ILE A 316 -19.31 -30.40 6.87
N TYR A 317 -18.28 -31.11 7.36
CA TYR A 317 -17.67 -32.22 6.64
C TYR A 317 -18.65 -33.38 6.41
N SER A 318 -19.50 -33.70 7.41
CA SER A 318 -20.51 -34.73 7.25
C SER A 318 -21.59 -34.36 6.22
N GLY A 319 -21.99 -33.08 6.17
CA GLY A 319 -22.95 -32.57 5.19
C GLY A 319 -22.39 -32.59 3.76
N ILE A 320 -21.16 -32.10 3.56
CA ILE A 320 -20.47 -32.15 2.26
C ILE A 320 -20.28 -33.60 1.80
N LYS A 321 -19.90 -34.50 2.72
CA LYS A 321 -19.74 -35.93 2.43
C LYS A 321 -21.06 -36.57 2.02
N GLU A 322 -22.16 -36.21 2.67
CA GLU A 322 -23.49 -36.74 2.34
C GLU A 322 -23.97 -36.22 0.97
N ASP A 323 -23.79 -34.92 0.68
CA ASP A 323 -24.14 -34.32 -0.61
C ASP A 323 -23.30 -34.92 -1.77
N LEU A 324 -22.00 -35.15 -1.56
CA LEU A 324 -21.13 -35.85 -2.51
C LEU A 324 -21.56 -37.31 -2.71
N ARG A 325 -21.94 -38.00 -1.64
CA ARG A 325 -22.40 -39.39 -1.70
C ARG A 325 -23.72 -39.50 -2.45
N GLN A 326 -24.68 -38.62 -2.19
CA GLN A 326 -25.96 -38.56 -2.90
C GLN A 326 -25.74 -38.23 -4.38
N SER A 327 -24.84 -37.30 -4.69
CA SER A 327 -24.45 -36.95 -6.05
C SER A 327 -23.78 -38.12 -6.80
N LEU A 328 -22.90 -38.87 -6.13
CA LEU A 328 -22.28 -40.09 -6.67
C LEU A 328 -23.30 -41.21 -6.93
N ILE A 329 -24.29 -41.37 -6.04
CA ILE A 329 -25.37 -42.35 -6.23
C ILE A 329 -26.24 -41.98 -7.43
N GLU A 330 -26.54 -40.70 -7.62
CA GLU A 330 -27.31 -40.22 -8.78
C GLU A 330 -26.54 -40.44 -10.08
N VAL A 331 -25.25 -40.09 -10.12
CA VAL A 331 -24.36 -40.35 -11.28
C VAL A 331 -24.28 -41.85 -11.58
N ARG A 332 -24.12 -42.69 -10.54
CA ARG A 332 -24.04 -44.14 -10.70
C ARG A 332 -25.35 -44.72 -11.21
N ARG A 333 -26.52 -44.21 -10.79
CA ARG A 333 -27.84 -44.60 -11.33
C ARG A 333 -28.00 -44.20 -12.80
N VAL A 334 -27.47 -43.04 -13.20
CA VAL A 334 -27.47 -42.62 -14.61
C VAL A 334 -26.52 -43.48 -15.45
N LEU A 335 -25.34 -43.82 -14.93
CA LEU A 335 -24.37 -44.67 -15.62
C LEU A 335 -24.80 -46.15 -15.70
N SER A 336 -25.41 -46.72 -14.66
CA SER A 336 -25.83 -48.13 -14.65
C SER A 336 -27.00 -48.41 -15.59
N ARG A 337 -27.83 -47.39 -15.90
CA ARG A 337 -28.87 -47.46 -16.93
C ARG A 337 -28.34 -47.38 -18.37
N SER A 338 -27.03 -47.22 -18.58
CA SER A 338 -26.41 -47.12 -19.90
C SER A 338 -26.08 -48.48 -20.56
N GLY A 339 -26.36 -49.59 -19.88
CA GLY A 339 -26.35 -50.91 -20.51
C GLY A 339 -27.42 -50.97 -21.60
N THR A 340 -26.99 -51.12 -22.85
CA THR A 340 -27.81 -51.38 -24.06
C THR A 340 -28.72 -50.25 -24.59
N ARG A 341 -28.17 -49.19 -25.21
CA ARG A 341 -28.81 -48.49 -26.36
C ARG A 341 -27.88 -47.51 -27.11
N SER A 342 -28.26 -47.23 -28.37
CA SER A 342 -27.47 -46.63 -29.47
C SER A 342 -26.77 -45.29 -29.23
N ARG A 343 -25.75 -44.96 -30.07
CA ARG A 343 -24.89 -43.75 -30.01
C ARG A 343 -25.65 -42.42 -29.87
N LEU A 344 -26.83 -42.29 -30.48
CA LEU A 344 -27.68 -41.07 -30.39
C LEU A 344 -28.33 -40.87 -29.01
N ALA A 345 -28.60 -41.95 -28.27
CA ALA A 345 -29.14 -41.88 -26.91
C ALA A 345 -28.07 -41.43 -25.88
N LYS A 346 -26.79 -41.73 -26.14
CA LYS A 346 -25.67 -41.23 -25.30
C LYS A 346 -25.55 -39.71 -25.33
N ILE A 347 -25.69 -39.08 -26.50
CA ILE A 347 -25.61 -37.60 -26.64
C ILE A 347 -26.75 -36.92 -25.87
N ARG A 348 -27.98 -37.43 -26.00
CA ARG A 348 -29.14 -36.89 -25.29
C ARG A 348 -29.07 -37.10 -23.76
N HIS A 349 -28.34 -38.11 -23.30
CA HIS A 349 -28.09 -38.36 -21.87
C HIS A 349 -26.98 -37.48 -21.29
N VAL A 350 -25.93 -37.17 -22.05
CA VAL A 350 -24.92 -36.17 -21.65
C VAL A 350 -25.56 -34.79 -21.48
N TRP A 351 -26.53 -34.43 -22.32
CA TRP A 351 -27.31 -33.20 -22.14
C TRP A 351 -28.21 -33.19 -20.89
N ARG A 352 -28.62 -34.36 -20.37
CA ARG A 352 -29.31 -34.45 -19.06
C ARG A 352 -28.37 -34.32 -17.87
N LEU A 353 -27.08 -34.66 -18.01
CA LEU A 353 -26.05 -34.32 -17.02
C LEU A 353 -25.81 -32.80 -16.95
N PHE A 354 -26.12 -32.05 -18.01
CA PHE A 354 -26.16 -30.58 -18.01
C PHE A 354 -27.54 -30.00 -17.62
N SER A 355 -28.44 -30.81 -17.03
CA SER A 355 -29.70 -30.31 -16.48
C SER A 355 -29.44 -29.30 -15.36
N PRO A 356 -30.20 -28.18 -15.26
CA PRO A 356 -30.02 -27.15 -14.24
C PRO A 356 -30.09 -27.70 -12.81
N GLN A 357 -30.78 -28.81 -12.61
CA GLN A 357 -30.82 -29.52 -11.33
C GLN A 357 -29.50 -30.23 -11.02
N PHE A 358 -28.88 -30.92 -12.00
CA PHE A 358 -27.60 -31.60 -11.79
C PHE A 358 -26.47 -30.58 -11.59
N LEU A 359 -26.48 -29.49 -12.36
CA LEU A 359 -25.57 -28.35 -12.18
C LEU A 359 -25.65 -27.82 -10.74
N ARG A 360 -26.87 -27.68 -10.20
CA ARG A 360 -27.10 -27.20 -8.82
C ARG A 360 -26.66 -28.18 -7.72
N HIS A 361 -26.59 -29.48 -7.96
CA HIS A 361 -26.15 -30.42 -6.93
C HIS A 361 -24.63 -30.65 -6.94
N TRP A 362 -23.96 -30.44 -8.08
CA TRP A 362 -22.51 -30.58 -8.19
C TRP A 362 -21.73 -29.28 -8.00
N ILE A 363 -22.22 -28.15 -8.54
CA ILE A 363 -21.49 -26.88 -8.49
C ILE A 363 -21.44 -26.32 -7.07
N PHE A 364 -22.54 -26.37 -6.33
CA PHE A 364 -22.64 -25.79 -4.98
C PHE A 364 -21.66 -26.40 -3.97
N PRO A 365 -21.56 -27.72 -3.80
CA PRO A 365 -20.58 -28.30 -2.89
C PRO A 365 -19.13 -28.10 -3.35
N VAL A 366 -18.88 -28.05 -4.67
CA VAL A 366 -17.53 -27.76 -5.20
C VAL A 366 -17.13 -26.32 -4.89
N ILE A 367 -18.03 -25.36 -5.08
CA ILE A 367 -17.80 -23.95 -4.74
C ILE A 367 -17.58 -23.80 -3.23
N ASP A 368 -18.37 -24.48 -2.39
CA ASP A 368 -18.21 -24.46 -0.93
C ASP A 368 -16.84 -25.02 -0.50
N VAL A 369 -16.35 -26.09 -1.14
CA VAL A 369 -15.01 -26.65 -0.89
C VAL A 369 -13.91 -25.70 -1.36
N VAL A 370 -14.03 -25.10 -2.54
CA VAL A 370 -13.08 -24.11 -3.06
C VAL A 370 -13.01 -22.89 -2.14
N TYR A 371 -14.16 -22.41 -1.66
CA TYR A 371 -14.24 -21.32 -0.70
C TYR A 371 -13.51 -21.64 0.61
N LEU A 372 -13.72 -22.84 1.18
CA LEU A 372 -13.03 -23.25 2.41
C LEU A 372 -11.52 -23.37 2.24
N ILE A 373 -11.06 -23.88 1.09
CA ILE A 373 -9.63 -23.97 0.76
C ILE A 373 -9.04 -22.56 0.62
N ALA A 374 -9.68 -21.69 -0.16
CA ALA A 374 -9.25 -20.31 -0.35
C ALA A 374 -9.22 -19.53 0.98
N PHE A 375 -10.22 -19.73 1.82
CA PHE A 375 -10.30 -19.15 3.15
C PHE A 375 -9.16 -19.63 4.05
N GLY A 376 -8.93 -20.94 4.13
CA GLY A 376 -7.83 -21.51 4.91
C GLY A 376 -6.45 -21.02 4.43
N LEU A 377 -6.24 -20.98 3.12
CA LEU A 377 -5.02 -20.45 2.53
C LEU A 377 -4.83 -18.97 2.83
N SER A 378 -5.87 -18.13 2.73
CA SER A 378 -5.79 -16.72 3.08
C SER A 378 -5.45 -16.51 4.57
N VAL A 379 -6.10 -17.24 5.47
CA VAL A 379 -5.88 -17.13 6.92
C VAL A 379 -4.43 -17.48 7.30
N VAL A 380 -3.85 -18.50 6.67
CA VAL A 380 -2.47 -18.92 6.94
C VAL A 380 -1.46 -18.04 6.20
N ALA A 381 -1.62 -17.84 4.90
CA ALA A 381 -0.63 -17.16 4.07
C ALA A 381 -0.54 -15.66 4.38
N SER A 382 -1.67 -14.97 4.56
CA SER A 382 -1.71 -13.50 4.69
C SER A 382 -0.87 -12.92 5.85
N PRO A 383 -0.85 -13.48 7.08
CA PRO A 383 0.02 -12.97 8.14
C PRO A 383 1.51 -13.19 7.83
N PHE A 384 1.88 -14.33 7.24
CA PHE A 384 3.28 -14.57 6.85
C PHE A 384 3.71 -13.66 5.70
N THR A 385 2.84 -13.43 4.71
CA THR A 385 3.14 -12.50 3.61
C THR A 385 3.24 -11.07 4.11
N ALA A 386 2.38 -10.64 5.04
CA ALA A 386 2.47 -9.32 5.65
C ALA A 386 3.79 -9.12 6.41
N ILE A 387 4.21 -10.08 7.25
CA ILE A 387 5.47 -9.98 7.98
C ILE A 387 6.67 -9.97 7.02
N ALA A 388 6.69 -10.89 6.05
CA ALA A 388 7.78 -10.95 5.07
C ALA A 388 7.87 -9.65 4.24
N PHE A 389 6.72 -9.09 3.86
CA PHE A 389 6.65 -7.82 3.14
C PHE A 389 7.14 -6.64 3.99
N VAL A 390 6.68 -6.51 5.24
CA VAL A 390 7.11 -5.42 6.15
C VAL A 390 8.61 -5.46 6.39
N VAL A 391 9.17 -6.64 6.65
CA VAL A 391 10.62 -6.80 6.85
C VAL A 391 11.40 -6.41 5.58
N TRP A 392 10.92 -6.84 4.42
CA TRP A 392 11.56 -6.53 3.15
C TRP A 392 11.50 -5.04 2.80
N ILE A 393 10.33 -4.40 2.92
CA ILE A 393 10.14 -3.00 2.53
C ILE A 393 10.83 -2.03 3.50
N GLU A 394 10.87 -2.31 4.81
CA GLU A 394 11.60 -1.47 5.76
C GLU A 394 13.11 -1.61 5.63
N TRP A 395 13.60 -2.82 5.30
CA TRP A 395 15.01 -3.01 4.95
C TRP A 395 15.36 -2.23 3.68
N TYR A 396 14.48 -2.26 2.68
CA TYR A 396 14.63 -1.49 1.44
C TYR A 396 14.69 0.03 1.73
N ILE A 397 13.68 0.59 2.40
CA ILE A 397 13.60 2.04 2.70
C ILE A 397 14.81 2.53 3.51
N ARG A 398 15.36 1.69 4.40
CA ARG A 398 16.54 2.03 5.19
C ARG A 398 17.82 2.16 4.36
N ASN A 399 17.90 1.48 3.22
CA ASN A 399 19.09 1.46 2.37
C ASN A 399 18.98 2.38 1.15
N ASP A 400 17.77 2.77 0.74
CA ASP A 400 17.53 3.54 -0.49
C ASP A 400 17.79 5.06 -0.36
N GLY A 401 18.20 5.56 0.81
CA GLY A 401 18.52 6.98 0.94
C GLY A 401 19.19 7.42 2.24
N PRO A 402 19.68 8.66 2.28
CA PRO A 402 20.40 9.18 3.44
C PRO A 402 19.52 9.26 4.70
N PRO A 403 20.12 9.21 5.91
CA PRO A 403 19.37 9.28 7.17
C PRO A 403 18.53 10.57 7.23
N GLN A 404 17.25 10.41 7.51
CA GLN A 404 16.22 11.44 7.48
C GLN A 404 16.00 12.03 8.87
N GLU A 405 16.37 13.30 9.07
CA GLU A 405 15.68 14.18 10.02
C GLU A 405 15.73 15.64 9.52
N ASN A 406 14.57 16.15 9.11
CA ASN A 406 14.15 17.52 9.41
C ASN A 406 12.62 17.56 9.49
N VAL A 407 12.11 18.17 10.57
CA VAL A 407 10.68 18.22 10.94
C VAL A 407 9.88 19.20 10.07
N GLN A 408 10.55 19.90 9.17
CA GLN A 408 9.97 20.96 8.38
C GLN A 408 9.70 20.43 6.98
N GLN A 409 8.46 19.98 6.77
CA GLN A 409 7.58 20.40 5.68
C GLN A 409 6.53 19.32 5.34
N VAL A 410 5.32 19.82 5.12
CA VAL A 410 4.15 19.20 4.49
C VAL A 410 3.62 17.90 5.11
N GLY A 411 2.68 18.08 6.05
CA GLY A 411 1.73 17.07 6.50
C GLY A 411 0.27 17.58 6.59
N GLN A 412 -0.01 18.78 6.10
CA GLN A 412 -1.26 19.50 6.42
C GLN A 412 -2.54 18.92 5.79
N TRP A 413 -2.42 18.13 4.72
CA TRP A 413 -3.58 17.59 3.98
C TRP A 413 -4.02 16.23 4.53
N SER A 414 -3.12 15.46 5.12
CA SER A 414 -3.42 14.13 5.68
C SER A 414 -4.51 14.19 6.78
N PRO A 415 -4.48 15.15 7.73
CA PRO A 415 -5.58 15.33 8.69
C PRO A 415 -6.93 15.66 8.04
N LEU A 416 -6.95 16.47 6.97
CA LEU A 416 -8.18 16.81 6.25
C LEU A 416 -8.79 15.58 5.58
N VAL A 417 -7.96 14.77 4.93
CA VAL A 417 -8.40 13.51 4.31
C VAL A 417 -8.88 12.52 5.37
N ALA A 418 -8.14 12.38 6.48
CA ALA A 418 -8.54 11.52 7.59
C ALA A 418 -9.89 11.96 8.18
N LEU A 419 -10.10 13.26 8.38
CA LEU A 419 -11.38 13.82 8.82
C LEU A 419 -12.50 13.52 7.81
N GLY A 420 -12.24 13.69 6.52
CA GLY A 420 -13.18 13.36 5.45
C GLY A 420 -13.62 11.89 5.48
N LEU A 421 -12.67 10.96 5.64
CA LEU A 421 -12.97 9.52 5.77
C LEU A 421 -13.83 9.22 7.01
N VAL A 422 -13.55 9.88 8.14
CA VAL A 422 -14.35 9.76 9.36
C VAL A 422 -15.76 10.31 9.17
N LEU A 423 -15.91 11.47 8.51
CA LEU A 423 -17.22 12.07 8.22
C LEU A 423 -18.06 11.22 7.28
N ILE A 424 -17.47 10.66 6.22
CA ILE A 424 -18.15 9.72 5.31
C ILE A 424 -18.62 8.49 6.08
N SER A 425 -17.74 7.92 6.90
CA SER A 425 -18.07 6.77 7.75
C SER A 425 -19.23 7.10 8.70
N ALA A 426 -19.16 8.22 9.41
CA ALA A 426 -20.22 8.70 10.30
C ALA A 426 -21.55 8.94 9.57
N GLY A 427 -21.50 9.49 8.35
CA GLY A 427 -22.67 9.67 7.48
C GLY A 427 -23.35 8.35 7.14
N ILE A 428 -22.59 7.33 6.72
CA ILE A 428 -23.11 5.99 6.43
C ILE A 428 -23.72 5.35 7.69
N LEU A 429 -23.06 5.51 8.84
CA LEU A 429 -23.56 5.04 10.13
C LEU A 429 -24.85 5.75 10.57
N ARG A 430 -25.03 7.04 10.24
CA ARG A 430 -26.27 7.78 10.50
C ARG A 430 -27.43 7.25 9.64
N LEU A 431 -27.13 6.85 8.40
CA LEU A 431 -28.10 6.23 7.47
C LEU A 431 -28.38 4.75 7.77
N ARG A 432 -27.86 4.20 8.88
CA ARG A 432 -27.98 2.76 9.20
C ARG A 432 -29.41 2.23 9.17
N TYR A 433 -30.39 3.02 9.62
CA TYR A 433 -31.78 2.59 9.70
C TYR A 433 -32.49 2.63 8.34
N GLN A 434 -32.01 3.45 7.41
CA GLN A 434 -32.51 3.45 6.04
C GLN A 434 -31.91 2.29 5.22
N LEU A 435 -30.70 1.85 5.56
CA LEU A 435 -29.98 0.76 4.88
C LEU A 435 -30.26 -0.63 5.46
N ALA A 436 -30.88 -0.72 6.64
CA ALA A 436 -31.17 -1.97 7.33
C ALA A 436 -32.29 -2.76 6.64
N SER A 437 -32.15 -4.09 6.59
CA SER A 437 -33.24 -4.98 6.17
C SER A 437 -34.31 -5.10 7.27
N MET A 438 -35.54 -5.47 6.89
CA MET A 438 -36.63 -5.69 7.85
C MET A 438 -36.25 -6.71 8.94
N ASP A 439 -35.63 -7.82 8.56
CA ASP A 439 -35.15 -8.84 9.51
C ASP A 439 -34.09 -8.28 10.50
N GLU A 440 -33.26 -7.32 10.05
CA GLU A 440 -32.24 -6.68 10.89
C GLU A 440 -32.91 -5.74 11.90
N LEU A 441 -33.92 -4.99 11.44
CA LEU A 441 -34.73 -4.11 12.28
C LEU A 441 -35.47 -4.91 13.37
N ASP A 442 -36.11 -6.02 12.99
CA ASP A 442 -36.87 -6.87 13.92
C ASP A 442 -35.97 -7.48 14.99
N HIS A 443 -34.79 -7.98 14.60
CA HIS A 443 -33.82 -8.49 15.57
C HIS A 443 -33.30 -7.40 16.51
N GLU A 444 -33.04 -6.19 15.99
CA GLU A 444 -32.60 -5.06 16.82
C GLU A 444 -33.69 -4.60 17.80
N ILE A 445 -34.96 -4.62 17.40
CA ILE A 445 -36.11 -4.37 18.28
C ILE A 445 -36.17 -5.41 19.40
N ILE A 446 -36.08 -6.71 19.09
CA ILE A 446 -36.10 -7.80 20.08
C ILE A 446 -34.96 -7.65 21.08
N LYS A 447 -33.74 -7.40 20.58
CA LYS A 447 -32.56 -7.21 21.43
C LYS A 447 -32.68 -5.99 22.33
N THR A 448 -33.22 -4.89 21.82
CA THR A 448 -33.42 -3.66 22.58
C THR A 448 -34.45 -3.85 23.68
N ARG A 449 -35.55 -4.57 23.42
CA ARG A 449 -36.54 -4.96 24.43
C ARG A 449 -35.90 -5.79 25.55
N SER A 450 -35.15 -6.83 25.21
CA SER A 450 -34.44 -7.65 26.22
C SER A 450 -33.46 -6.82 27.07
N LYS A 451 -32.77 -5.85 26.47
CA LYS A 451 -31.86 -4.95 27.19
C LYS A 451 -32.62 -3.98 28.11
N LEU A 452 -33.76 -3.47 27.66
CA LEU A 452 -34.65 -2.63 28.47
C LEU A 452 -35.12 -3.41 29.70
N ASP A 453 -35.61 -4.63 29.52
CA ASP A 453 -36.06 -5.51 30.61
C ASP A 453 -34.95 -5.74 31.65
N LYS A 454 -33.71 -5.97 31.18
CA LYS A 454 -32.55 -6.14 32.05
C LYS A 454 -32.21 -4.87 32.84
N LEU A 455 -32.27 -3.70 32.21
CA LEU A 455 -32.01 -2.42 32.86
C LEU A 455 -33.11 -2.07 33.87
N GLU A 456 -34.37 -2.38 33.55
CA GLU A 456 -35.47 -2.24 34.49
C GLU A 456 -35.31 -3.15 35.70
N GLY A 457 -34.88 -4.40 35.49
CA GLY A 457 -34.56 -5.33 36.58
C GLY A 457 -33.45 -4.80 37.50
N LEU A 458 -32.37 -4.26 36.91
CA LEU A 458 -31.28 -3.63 37.68
C LEU A 458 -31.77 -2.40 38.44
N LYS A 459 -32.60 -1.55 37.81
CA LYS A 459 -33.21 -0.39 38.46
C LYS A 459 -34.07 -0.81 39.66
N ARG A 460 -34.91 -1.85 39.51
CA ARG A 460 -35.73 -2.39 40.61
C ARG A 460 -34.87 -2.94 41.75
N ALA A 461 -33.81 -3.69 41.43
CA ALA A 461 -32.87 -4.20 42.42
C ALA A 461 -32.13 -3.08 43.16
N GLN A 462 -31.76 -2.01 42.46
CA GLN A 462 -31.10 -0.85 43.05
C GLN A 462 -32.06 -0.04 43.94
N SER A 463 -33.31 0.16 43.51
CA SER A 463 -34.36 0.79 44.32
C SER A 463 -34.73 -0.01 45.57
N ALA A 464 -34.65 -1.35 45.52
CA ALA A 464 -34.86 -2.20 46.69
C ALA A 464 -33.67 -2.15 47.68
N LYS A 465 -32.46 -1.89 47.19
CA LYS A 465 -31.22 -1.82 47.98
C LYS A 465 -31.00 -0.44 48.62
N HIS A 466 -31.55 0.61 48.02
CA HIS A 466 -31.63 1.96 48.58
C HIS A 466 -33.09 2.42 48.49
N PRO A 467 -33.95 1.99 49.42
CA PRO A 467 -35.27 2.59 49.55
C PRO A 467 -35.04 4.09 49.75
N ARG A 468 -35.66 4.93 48.90
CA ARG A 468 -35.70 6.36 49.19
C ARG A 468 -36.29 6.49 50.60
N PRO A 469 -35.69 7.28 51.51
CA PRO A 469 -36.42 7.69 52.69
C PRO A 469 -37.76 8.22 52.17
N GLN A 470 -38.86 7.72 52.74
CA GLN A 470 -40.16 8.30 52.49
C GLN A 470 -40.01 9.79 52.78
N ASP A 471 -40.14 10.62 51.74
CA ASP A 471 -40.35 12.04 51.96
C ASP A 471 -41.63 12.10 52.78
N GLY A 472 -41.40 12.36 54.07
CA GLY A 472 -42.41 12.36 55.09
C GLY A 472 -43.50 13.34 54.71
N ALA A 473 -44.72 12.90 55.00
CA ALA A 473 -45.87 13.77 55.12
C ALA A 473 -45.49 15.07 55.84
N VAL A 474 -45.80 16.19 55.18
CA VAL A 474 -46.31 17.39 55.84
C VAL A 474 -47.60 17.77 55.14
#